data_AF-A0A959PMY7-F1
#
_entry.id   AF-A0A959PMY7-F1
#
_cell.length_a   1.000
_cell.length_b   1.000
_cell.length_c   1.000
_cell.angle_alpha   90.00
_cell.angle_beta   90.00
_cell.angle_gamma   90.00
#
_symmetry.space_group_name_H-M   'P 1'
#
loop_
_entity.id
_entity.type
_entity.pdbx_description
1 polymer ?
#
loop_
_entity_poly.entity_id
_entity_poly.type
_entity_poly.pdbx_seq_one_letter_code
_entity_poly.pdbx_strand_id
1 'polypeptide(L)'
;MEVREILKHLNLAQFQTSTLSGGSIHQVYHLRHQEESLVLKCSHASQGNPMLLAEADGLKAIAATQAIRVPAVLNQDELNGSAYLLMEYIPSTRHLDGGFGKKFGQALAALHRTTAEAFGYHSPNFIGNLPQENPWKDSWSGFYINHRLRPQWASAVESGHFGRNHQKLFEDFLISLPDRLPDEPPSLVHGDLWNGNYLSCTSGDPVLIDPAVYYGHREVDIAMSLLFGGFPESFYHGYHESWPLLDGWRHRVNVYQLYYLLVHVNLFGMGYVSSCLEILQKH
;
A
#
# COMPACT_ATOMS: atom_id res chain seq x y z
N MET A 1 8.66 20.89 -13.37
CA MET A 1 9.45 21.94 -12.70
C MET A 1 10.82 21.36 -12.39
N GLU A 2 11.90 22.14 -12.50
CA GLU A 2 13.24 21.61 -12.23
C GLU A 2 13.41 21.35 -10.73
N VAL A 3 13.72 20.10 -10.37
CA VAL A 3 14.14 19.66 -9.01
C VAL A 3 15.08 20.66 -8.31
N ARG A 4 15.88 21.40 -9.09
CA ARG A 4 16.77 22.48 -8.63
C ARG A 4 16.08 23.57 -7.81
N GLU A 5 14.86 23.98 -8.17
CA GLU A 5 14.14 25.04 -7.44
C GLU A 5 13.67 24.55 -6.08
N ILE A 6 13.19 23.30 -6.00
CA ILE A 6 12.86 22.65 -4.73
C ILE A 6 14.11 22.54 -3.85
N LEU A 7 15.24 22.11 -4.42
CA LEU A 7 16.50 22.03 -3.68
C LEU A 7 16.97 23.39 -3.16
N LYS A 8 16.85 24.47 -3.96
CA LYS A 8 17.19 25.82 -3.48
C LYS A 8 16.28 26.24 -2.34
N HIS A 9 14.96 26.04 -2.48
CA HIS A 9 13.98 26.38 -1.44
C HIS A 9 14.26 25.66 -0.10
N LEU A 10 14.69 24.40 -0.18
CA LEU A 10 15.02 23.58 0.99
C LEU A 10 16.45 23.80 1.52
N ASN A 11 17.24 24.71 0.92
CA ASN A 11 18.67 24.89 1.21
C ASN A 11 19.51 23.60 0.99
N LEU A 12 19.16 22.83 -0.04
CA LEU A 12 19.78 21.57 -0.46
C LEU A 12 20.45 21.66 -1.85
N ALA A 13 20.72 22.87 -2.35
CA ALA A 13 21.31 23.08 -3.69
C ALA A 13 22.70 22.42 -3.88
N GLN A 14 23.40 22.14 -2.77
CA GLN A 14 24.67 21.43 -2.70
C GLN A 14 24.55 19.91 -2.90
N PHE A 15 23.35 19.33 -2.84
CA PHE A 15 23.14 17.91 -3.00
C PHE A 15 23.21 17.49 -4.48
N GLN A 16 23.96 16.43 -4.74
CA GLN A 16 23.93 15.74 -6.01
C GLN A 16 22.65 14.94 -6.14
N THR A 17 22.03 14.96 -7.32
CA THR A 17 20.79 14.22 -7.59
C THR A 17 21.05 13.04 -8.51
N SER A 18 20.49 11.89 -8.15
CA SER A 18 20.36 10.74 -9.05
C SER A 18 18.95 10.20 -8.97
N THR A 19 18.37 9.84 -10.11
CA THR A 19 17.01 9.26 -10.14
C THR A 19 17.03 7.85 -9.57
N LEU A 20 16.08 7.56 -8.68
CA LEU A 20 15.79 6.19 -8.26
C LEU A 20 14.75 5.58 -9.20
N SER A 21 14.98 4.32 -9.59
CA SER A 21 13.98 3.52 -10.31
C SER A 21 12.86 3.10 -9.35
N GLY A 22 11.61 3.07 -9.81
CA GLY A 22 10.47 2.51 -9.05
C GLY A 22 9.28 3.46 -8.87
N GLY A 23 9.47 4.77 -9.04
CA GLY A 23 8.37 5.72 -9.07
C GLY A 23 7.62 5.67 -10.40
N SER A 24 6.51 4.93 -10.46
CA SER A 24 5.64 4.92 -11.66
C SER A 24 4.84 6.21 -11.83
N ILE A 25 4.72 7.02 -10.76
CA ILE A 25 3.79 8.17 -10.70
C ILE A 25 4.53 9.47 -10.34
N HIS A 26 5.57 9.38 -9.52
CA HIS A 26 6.36 10.53 -9.06
C HIS A 26 7.82 10.38 -9.47
N GLN A 27 8.48 11.51 -9.73
CA GLN A 27 9.93 11.50 -9.89
C GLN A 27 10.55 11.35 -8.51
N VAL A 28 11.40 10.32 -8.37
CA VAL A 28 12.09 10.00 -7.11
C VAL A 28 13.58 10.24 -7.29
N TYR A 29 14.14 11.08 -6.44
CA TYR A 29 15.55 11.44 -6.44
C TYR A 29 16.22 10.96 -5.16
N HIS A 30 17.36 10.28 -5.31
CA HIS A 30 18.34 10.14 -4.24
C HIS A 30 19.22 11.39 -4.25
N LEU A 31 19.17 12.12 -3.14
CA LEU A 31 20.00 13.29 -2.89
C LEU A 31 21.20 12.86 -2.05
N ARG A 32 22.41 13.24 -2.46
CA ARG A 32 23.65 12.96 -1.71
C ARG A 32 24.51 14.21 -1.54
N HIS A 33 24.97 14.44 -0.31
CA HIS A 33 25.97 15.46 0.00
C HIS A 33 26.83 14.97 1.16
N GLN A 34 28.13 14.77 0.93
CA GLN A 34 29.04 14.17 1.91
C GLN A 34 28.51 12.80 2.41
N GLU A 35 28.33 12.62 3.72
CA GLU A 35 27.78 11.40 4.33
C GLU A 35 26.25 11.43 4.44
N GLU A 36 25.59 12.52 4.06
CA GLU A 36 24.14 12.66 4.13
C GLU A 36 23.47 12.12 2.86
N SER A 37 22.38 11.38 3.06
CA SER A 37 21.53 10.84 1.99
C SER A 37 20.06 11.09 2.30
N LEU A 38 19.31 11.57 1.31
CA LEU A 38 17.89 11.86 1.43
C LEU A 38 17.15 11.32 0.20
N VAL A 39 15.85 11.11 0.32
CA VAL A 39 14.96 10.84 -0.82
C VAL A 39 14.03 12.03 -1.00
N LEU A 40 13.95 12.53 -2.23
CA LEU A 40 13.00 13.55 -2.63
C LEU A 40 12.05 12.95 -3.68
N LYS A 41 10.78 12.87 -3.33
CA LYS A 41 9.70 12.61 -4.29
C LYS A 41 9.11 13.95 -4.72
N CYS A 42 8.88 14.14 -6.01
CA CYS A 42 8.19 15.34 -6.49
C CYS A 42 7.31 15.06 -7.71
N SER A 43 6.28 15.87 -7.85
CA SER A 43 5.27 15.77 -8.89
C SER A 43 4.75 17.16 -9.30
N HIS A 44 4.07 17.25 -10.44
CA HIS A 44 3.31 18.46 -10.77
C HIS A 44 2.07 18.53 -9.87
N ALA A 45 1.78 19.70 -9.28
CA ALA A 45 0.79 19.83 -8.19
C ALA A 45 -0.62 19.43 -8.61
N SER A 46 -0.99 19.59 -9.90
CA SER A 46 -2.29 19.16 -10.42
C SER A 46 -2.52 17.64 -10.35
N GLN A 47 -1.46 16.84 -10.20
CA GLN A 47 -1.55 15.37 -10.13
C GLN A 47 -0.94 14.75 -8.87
N GLY A 48 -0.25 15.50 -8.00
CA GLY A 48 0.48 14.85 -6.91
C GLY A 48 0.71 15.62 -5.62
N ASN A 49 0.03 16.75 -5.37
CA ASN A 49 -0.07 17.23 -3.99
C ASN A 49 -0.86 16.25 -3.11
N PRO A 50 -2.12 15.87 -3.46
CA PRO A 50 -2.91 15.02 -2.58
C PRO A 50 -2.27 13.65 -2.31
N MET A 51 -1.57 13.10 -3.31
CA MET A 51 -0.88 11.81 -3.19
C MET A 51 0.32 11.86 -2.26
N LEU A 52 1.20 12.86 -2.40
CA LEU A 52 2.38 12.98 -1.54
C LEU A 52 2.00 13.34 -0.09
N LEU A 53 0.94 14.14 0.10
CA LEU A 53 0.40 14.42 1.43
C LEU A 53 -0.17 13.15 2.08
N ALA A 54 -0.93 12.35 1.32
CA ALA A 54 -1.50 11.11 1.81
C ALA A 54 -0.42 10.06 2.13
N GLU A 55 0.62 9.95 1.31
CA GLU A 55 1.76 9.06 1.55
C GLU A 55 2.48 9.47 2.84
N ALA A 56 2.77 10.75 3.00
CA ALA A 56 3.45 11.26 4.19
C ALA A 56 2.63 11.09 5.47
N ASP A 57 1.31 11.27 5.38
CA ASP A 57 0.39 10.96 6.48
C ASP A 57 0.41 9.47 6.84
N GLY A 58 0.36 8.58 5.83
CA GLY A 58 0.46 7.14 6.04
C GLY A 58 1.78 6.71 6.68
N LEU A 59 2.90 7.28 6.25
CA LEU A 59 4.22 7.07 6.87
C LEU A 59 4.21 7.52 8.33
N LYS A 60 3.67 8.70 8.64
CA LYS A 60 3.56 9.20 10.02
C LYS A 60 2.67 8.31 10.88
N ALA A 61 1.56 7.79 10.34
CA ALA A 61 0.66 6.89 11.04
C ALA A 61 1.34 5.56 11.41
N ILE A 62 2.08 4.95 10.47
CA ILE A 62 2.85 3.73 10.75
C ILE A 62 3.97 4.03 11.76
N ALA A 63 4.72 5.12 11.59
CA ALA A 63 5.80 5.51 12.50
C ALA A 63 5.31 5.69 13.95
N ALA A 64 4.13 6.27 14.14
CA ALA A 64 3.54 6.50 15.46
C ALA A 64 3.25 5.20 16.23
N THR A 65 3.09 4.07 15.55
CA THR A 65 2.88 2.76 16.19
C THR A 65 4.15 2.19 16.82
N GLN A 66 5.33 2.66 16.37
CA GLN A 66 6.64 2.11 16.74
C GLN A 66 6.79 0.60 16.45
N ALA A 67 5.89 0.01 15.66
CA ALA A 67 5.85 -1.43 15.41
C ALA A 67 6.81 -1.89 14.30
N ILE A 68 6.92 -1.07 13.25
CA ILE A 68 7.80 -1.33 12.11
C ILE A 68 8.37 0.00 11.61
N ARG A 69 9.63 -0.03 11.15
CA ARG A 69 10.31 1.17 10.66
C ARG A 69 9.71 1.61 9.33
N VAL A 70 9.68 2.93 9.13
CA VAL A 70 9.40 3.61 7.86
C VAL A 70 10.39 4.76 7.71
N PRO A 71 10.63 5.28 6.49
CA PRO A 71 11.40 6.52 6.31
C PRO A 71 10.79 7.67 7.10
N ALA A 72 11.61 8.40 7.85
CA ALA A 72 11.17 9.62 8.50
C ALA A 72 10.77 10.68 7.45
N VAL A 73 9.57 11.26 7.59
CA VAL A 73 9.13 12.41 6.80
C VAL A 73 9.82 13.66 7.34
N LEU A 74 10.67 14.28 6.52
CA LEU A 74 11.48 15.44 6.93
C LEU A 74 10.83 16.76 6.54
N ASN A 75 10.25 16.83 5.34
CA ASN A 75 9.54 18.01 4.85
C ASN A 75 8.53 17.62 3.75
N GLN A 76 7.44 18.35 3.64
CA GLN A 76 6.47 18.24 2.56
C GLN A 76 5.87 19.64 2.31
N ASP A 77 5.75 20.05 1.06
CA ASP A 77 5.06 21.30 0.71
C ASP A 77 4.72 21.37 -0.79
N GLU A 78 4.00 22.42 -1.17
CA GLU A 78 3.89 22.88 -2.53
C GLU A 78 4.85 24.05 -2.80
N LEU A 79 5.49 24.02 -3.96
CA LEU A 79 6.31 25.13 -4.46
C LEU A 79 6.00 25.34 -5.92
N ASN A 80 5.57 26.56 -6.30
CA ASN A 80 5.36 26.99 -7.69
C ASN A 80 4.44 26.07 -8.54
N GLY A 81 3.48 25.37 -7.92
CA GLY A 81 2.63 24.41 -8.62
C GLY A 81 3.26 23.02 -8.83
N SER A 82 4.25 22.66 -8.01
CA SER A 82 4.72 21.28 -7.79
C SER A 82 4.60 20.92 -6.33
N ALA A 83 4.31 19.66 -6.04
CA ALA A 83 4.37 19.12 -4.68
C ALA A 83 5.64 18.29 -4.49
N TYR A 84 6.13 18.26 -3.25
CA TYR A 84 7.27 17.43 -2.89
C TYR A 84 7.13 16.78 -1.52
N LEU A 85 7.84 15.67 -1.35
CA LEU A 85 8.01 14.96 -0.10
C LEU A 85 9.50 14.61 0.05
N LEU A 86 10.13 15.21 1.06
CA LEU A 86 11.50 14.95 1.46
C LEU A 86 11.48 13.98 2.64
N MET A 87 12.23 12.90 2.52
CA MET A 87 12.27 11.82 3.52
C MET A 87 13.69 11.28 3.73
N GLU A 88 13.85 10.56 4.83
CA GLU A 88 15.04 9.77 5.13
C GLU A 88 15.37 8.81 3.98
N TYR A 89 16.65 8.73 3.60
CA TYR A 89 17.14 7.65 2.76
C TYR A 89 17.45 6.43 3.63
N ILE A 90 16.88 5.27 3.28
CA ILE A 90 17.14 4.00 3.95
C ILE A 90 18.20 3.22 3.18
N PRO A 91 19.43 3.04 3.71
CA PRO A 91 20.40 2.14 3.14
C PRO A 91 19.84 0.72 3.18
N SER A 92 19.64 0.13 2.02
CA SER A 92 19.02 -1.19 1.88
C SER A 92 19.89 -2.16 1.10
N THR A 93 19.66 -3.44 1.33
CA THR A 93 20.34 -4.54 0.66
C THR A 93 19.33 -5.49 0.04
N ARG A 94 19.70 -6.13 -1.06
CA ARG A 94 18.93 -7.26 -1.63
C ARG A 94 19.20 -8.57 -0.91
N HIS A 95 20.24 -8.62 -0.07
CA HIS A 95 20.57 -9.80 0.70
C HIS A 95 19.69 -9.84 1.94
N LEU A 96 18.69 -10.71 1.91
CA LEU A 96 17.89 -11.03 3.08
C LEU A 96 18.70 -12.01 3.95
N ASP A 97 18.93 -11.63 5.20
CA ASP A 97 19.47 -12.57 6.17
C ASP A 97 18.42 -13.66 6.50
N GLY A 98 18.86 -14.78 7.10
CA GLY A 98 17.95 -15.89 7.40
C GLY A 98 16.86 -15.56 8.42
N GLY A 99 17.02 -14.50 9.22
CA GLY A 99 16.06 -14.05 10.23
C GLY A 99 15.09 -12.97 9.75
N PHE A 100 15.38 -12.32 8.62
CA PHE A 100 14.65 -11.16 8.12
C PHE A 100 13.15 -11.43 7.99
N GLY A 101 12.79 -12.53 7.31
CA GLY A 101 11.38 -12.89 7.11
C GLY A 101 10.64 -13.00 8.43
N LYS A 102 11.17 -13.75 9.40
CA LYS A 102 10.54 -13.92 10.72
C LYS A 102 10.36 -12.59 11.45
N LYS A 103 11.41 -11.76 11.51
CA LYS A 103 11.33 -10.41 12.10
C LYS A 103 10.29 -9.54 11.42
N PHE A 104 10.20 -9.62 10.10
CA PHE A 104 9.24 -8.85 9.32
C PHE A 104 7.80 -9.29 9.60
N GLY A 105 7.52 -10.59 9.63
CA GLY A 105 6.21 -11.10 10.01
C GLY A 105 5.79 -10.68 11.43
N GLN A 106 6.73 -10.72 12.37
CA GLN A 106 6.52 -10.26 13.76
C GLN A 106 6.21 -8.75 13.82
N ALA A 107 6.98 -7.93 13.11
CA ALA A 107 6.79 -6.47 13.06
C ALA A 107 5.45 -6.09 12.40
N LEU A 108 5.05 -6.78 11.33
CA LEU A 108 3.75 -6.56 10.70
C LEU A 108 2.60 -6.95 11.63
N ALA A 109 2.72 -8.06 12.36
CA ALA A 109 1.73 -8.45 13.36
C ALA A 109 1.59 -7.38 14.46
N ALA A 110 2.69 -6.77 14.89
CA ALA A 110 2.67 -5.65 15.83
C ALA A 110 2.00 -4.41 15.24
N LEU A 111 2.24 -4.09 13.95
CA LEU A 111 1.57 -2.98 13.26
C LEU A 111 0.06 -3.18 13.24
N HIS A 112 -0.40 -4.36 12.80
CA HIS A 112 -1.81 -4.69 12.69
C HIS A 112 -2.54 -4.66 14.04
N ARG A 113 -1.84 -4.85 15.17
CA ARG A 113 -2.44 -4.73 16.52
C ARG A 113 -2.79 -3.29 16.89
N THR A 114 -2.41 -2.31 16.07
CA THR A 114 -2.90 -0.93 16.18
C THR A 114 -4.32 -0.87 15.62
N THR A 115 -5.30 -0.74 16.50
CA THR A 115 -6.74 -0.81 16.15
C THR A 115 -7.44 0.54 16.20
N ALA A 116 -8.64 0.60 15.61
CA ALA A 116 -9.58 1.73 15.71
C ALA A 116 -10.99 1.24 16.07
N GLU A 117 -11.90 2.16 16.37
CA GLU A 117 -13.31 1.84 16.67
C GLU A 117 -14.10 1.39 15.43
N ALA A 118 -13.68 1.83 14.24
CA ALA A 118 -14.34 1.57 12.96
C ALA A 118 -13.33 1.35 11.84
N PHE A 119 -13.77 0.73 10.74
CA PHE A 119 -12.99 0.60 9.50
C PHE A 119 -12.98 1.93 8.73
N GLY A 120 -11.89 2.21 8.03
CA GLY A 120 -11.70 3.46 7.29
C GLY A 120 -10.50 4.23 7.80
N TYR A 121 -10.48 5.53 7.54
CA TYR A 121 -9.35 6.39 7.88
C TYR A 121 -9.83 7.84 7.98
N HIS A 122 -9.05 8.71 8.61
CA HIS A 122 -9.48 10.09 8.84
C HIS A 122 -9.54 10.94 7.56
N SER A 123 -8.90 10.48 6.49
CA SER A 123 -8.83 11.15 5.19
C SER A 123 -8.82 10.14 4.03
N PRO A 124 -9.29 10.53 2.83
CA PRO A 124 -9.07 9.74 1.62
C PRO A 124 -7.59 9.74 1.24
N ASN A 125 -7.14 8.68 0.57
CA ASN A 125 -5.79 8.55 0.04
C ASN A 125 -5.81 7.88 -1.33
N PHE A 126 -4.74 7.17 -1.70
CA PHE A 126 -4.55 6.64 -3.04
C PHE A 126 -3.95 5.23 -2.99
N ILE A 127 -4.33 4.40 -3.98
CA ILE A 127 -3.66 3.14 -4.32
C ILE A 127 -3.09 3.28 -5.73
N GLY A 128 -1.76 3.29 -5.87
CA GLY A 128 -1.15 3.84 -7.07
C GLY A 128 -1.62 5.28 -7.29
N ASN A 129 -2.18 5.60 -8.47
CA ASN A 129 -2.77 6.92 -8.74
C ASN A 129 -4.31 6.93 -8.65
N LEU A 130 -4.92 5.84 -8.18
CA LEU A 130 -6.37 5.73 -8.08
C LEU A 130 -6.84 6.25 -6.71
N PRO A 131 -7.87 7.13 -6.66
CA PRO A 131 -8.45 7.58 -5.41
C PRO A 131 -8.97 6.41 -4.57
N GLN A 132 -8.70 6.46 -3.28
CA GLN A 132 -9.15 5.52 -2.27
C GLN A 132 -9.92 6.27 -1.18
N GLU A 133 -11.24 6.14 -1.22
CA GLU A 133 -12.13 6.67 -0.19
C GLU A 133 -12.06 5.82 1.09
N ASN A 134 -12.02 6.50 2.25
CA ASN A 134 -11.88 5.84 3.55
C ASN A 134 -12.90 6.31 4.60
N PRO A 135 -14.21 6.43 4.27
CA PRO A 135 -15.19 6.83 5.28
C PRO A 135 -15.24 5.81 6.42
N TRP A 136 -15.48 6.28 7.64
CA TRP A 136 -15.66 5.41 8.79
C TRP A 136 -16.90 4.53 8.63
N LYS A 137 -16.75 3.22 8.90
CA LYS A 137 -17.79 2.19 8.81
C LYS A 137 -17.61 1.13 9.89
N ASP A 138 -18.73 0.64 10.42
CA ASP A 138 -18.72 -0.36 11.50
C ASP A 138 -18.58 -1.81 10.97
N SER A 139 -18.85 -2.04 9.69
CA SER A 139 -18.83 -3.37 9.08
C SER A 139 -17.67 -3.50 8.08
N TRP A 140 -16.85 -4.53 8.26
CA TRP A 140 -15.75 -4.82 7.34
C TRP A 140 -16.26 -5.18 5.95
N SER A 141 -17.21 -6.13 5.85
CA SER A 141 -17.76 -6.56 4.57
C SER A 141 -18.43 -5.39 3.84
N GLY A 142 -19.19 -4.56 4.56
CA GLY A 142 -19.79 -3.34 4.02
C GLY A 142 -18.73 -2.34 3.52
N PHE A 143 -17.65 -2.14 4.27
CA PHE A 143 -16.54 -1.27 3.85
C PHE A 143 -15.84 -1.81 2.60
N TYR A 144 -15.46 -3.09 2.62
CA TYR A 144 -14.72 -3.73 1.54
C TYR A 144 -15.52 -3.76 0.23
N ILE A 145 -16.82 -4.08 0.28
CA ILE A 145 -17.70 -4.05 -0.89
C ILE A 145 -17.77 -2.64 -1.48
N ASN A 146 -18.10 -1.64 -0.67
CA ASN A 146 -18.50 -0.31 -1.16
C ASN A 146 -17.31 0.62 -1.42
N HIS A 147 -16.20 0.45 -0.72
CA HIS A 147 -15.06 1.35 -0.76
C HIS A 147 -13.76 0.70 -1.25
N ARG A 148 -13.79 -0.59 -1.58
CA ARG A 148 -12.67 -1.27 -2.27
C ARG A 148 -13.12 -1.88 -3.59
N LEU A 149 -14.08 -2.80 -3.59
CA LEU A 149 -14.46 -3.55 -4.79
C LEU A 149 -15.30 -2.75 -5.79
N ARG A 150 -16.44 -2.18 -5.36
CA ARG A 150 -17.39 -1.48 -6.26
C ARG A 150 -16.75 -0.32 -7.05
N PRO A 151 -15.94 0.56 -6.44
CA PRO A 151 -15.31 1.66 -7.19
C PRO A 151 -14.36 1.15 -8.29
N GLN A 152 -13.56 0.14 -7.98
CA GLN A 152 -12.59 -0.42 -8.92
C GLN A 152 -13.28 -1.20 -10.05
N TRP A 153 -14.34 -1.95 -9.74
CA TRP A 153 -15.17 -2.61 -10.74
C TRP A 153 -15.85 -1.60 -11.68
N ALA A 154 -16.46 -0.55 -11.13
CA ALA A 154 -17.13 0.48 -11.92
C ALA A 154 -16.16 1.17 -12.91
N SER A 155 -14.97 1.56 -12.44
CA SER A 155 -13.90 2.11 -13.28
C SER A 155 -13.46 1.14 -14.40
N ALA A 156 -13.35 -0.15 -14.06
CA ALA A 156 -12.91 -1.16 -15.03
C ALA A 156 -14.00 -1.45 -16.09
N VAL A 157 -15.28 -1.40 -15.72
CA VAL A 157 -16.41 -1.48 -16.65
C VAL A 157 -16.48 -0.26 -17.56
N GLU A 158 -16.33 0.94 -17.01
CA GLU A 158 -16.31 2.20 -17.78
C GLU A 158 -15.17 2.21 -18.81
N SER A 159 -14.01 1.66 -18.43
CA SER A 159 -12.85 1.49 -19.30
C SER A 159 -12.97 0.31 -20.30
N GLY A 160 -14.10 -0.41 -20.29
CA GLY A 160 -14.39 -1.49 -21.23
C GLY A 160 -13.69 -2.83 -20.95
N HIS A 161 -13.09 -3.00 -19.76
CA HIS A 161 -12.41 -4.25 -19.38
C HIS A 161 -13.39 -5.36 -18.96
N PHE A 162 -14.58 -4.99 -18.48
CA PHE A 162 -15.66 -5.93 -18.16
C PHE A 162 -16.96 -5.54 -18.86
N GLY A 163 -17.69 -6.54 -19.37
CA GLY A 163 -18.97 -6.35 -20.05
C GLY A 163 -20.17 -6.80 -19.21
N ARG A 164 -21.37 -6.63 -19.77
CA ARG A 164 -22.64 -7.02 -19.11
C ARG A 164 -22.68 -8.47 -18.64
N ASN A 165 -22.03 -9.37 -19.38
CA ASN A 165 -21.99 -10.80 -19.05
C ASN A 165 -21.20 -11.09 -17.76
N HIS A 166 -20.32 -10.18 -17.32
CA HIS A 166 -19.56 -10.33 -16.08
C HIS A 166 -20.27 -9.71 -14.86
N GLN A 167 -21.24 -8.82 -15.07
CA GLN A 167 -21.93 -8.11 -13.99
C GLN A 167 -22.61 -9.07 -13.00
N LYS A 168 -23.25 -10.13 -13.52
CA LYS A 168 -23.92 -11.11 -12.66
C LYS A 168 -22.93 -11.82 -11.74
N LEU A 169 -21.78 -12.25 -12.27
CA LEU A 169 -20.72 -12.90 -11.49
C LEU A 169 -20.22 -12.00 -10.37
N PHE A 170 -20.01 -10.72 -10.67
CA PHE A 170 -19.57 -9.75 -9.67
C PHE A 170 -20.63 -9.52 -8.58
N GLU A 171 -21.90 -9.33 -8.93
CA GLU A 171 -22.95 -9.13 -7.93
C GLU A 171 -23.20 -10.39 -7.08
N ASP A 172 -23.21 -11.59 -7.69
CA ASP A 172 -23.31 -12.85 -6.96
C ASP A 172 -22.13 -12.99 -5.96
N PHE A 173 -20.91 -12.63 -6.40
CA PHE A 173 -19.74 -12.61 -5.54
C PHE A 173 -19.92 -11.65 -4.35
N LEU A 174 -20.35 -10.41 -4.59
CA LEU A 174 -20.56 -9.42 -3.53
C LEU A 174 -21.63 -9.86 -2.52
N ILE A 175 -22.70 -10.51 -2.98
CA ILE A 175 -23.77 -11.06 -2.11
C ILE A 175 -23.21 -12.15 -1.19
N SER A 176 -22.20 -12.92 -1.63
CA SER A 176 -21.59 -13.99 -0.82
C SER A 176 -20.63 -13.49 0.27
N LEU A 177 -20.17 -12.23 0.20
CA LEU A 177 -19.08 -11.74 1.06
C LEU A 177 -19.45 -11.60 2.55
N PRO A 178 -20.64 -11.11 2.95
CA PRO A 178 -20.99 -10.99 4.35
C PRO A 178 -20.88 -12.30 5.14
N ASP A 179 -21.20 -13.44 4.51
CA ASP A 179 -21.11 -14.77 5.15
C ASP A 179 -19.68 -15.35 5.17
N ARG A 180 -18.77 -14.78 4.38
CA ARG A 180 -17.40 -15.29 4.17
C ARG A 180 -16.34 -14.50 4.90
N LEU A 181 -16.55 -13.21 5.04
CA LEU A 181 -15.60 -12.29 5.67
C LEU A 181 -15.87 -12.28 7.17
N PRO A 182 -14.92 -12.70 8.01
CA PRO A 182 -15.12 -12.70 9.44
C PRO A 182 -15.12 -11.27 9.98
N ASP A 183 -15.82 -11.09 11.10
CA ASP A 183 -15.70 -9.88 11.90
C ASP A 183 -14.46 -10.00 12.79
N GLU A 184 -13.54 -9.04 12.64
CA GLU A 184 -12.35 -8.86 13.46
C GLU A 184 -12.13 -7.35 13.65
N PRO A 185 -11.57 -6.88 14.79
CA PRO A 185 -11.30 -5.46 14.96
C PRO A 185 -10.48 -4.86 13.80
N PRO A 186 -10.76 -3.60 13.40
CA PRO A 186 -9.99 -2.90 12.38
C PRO A 186 -8.51 -2.86 12.77
N SER A 187 -7.63 -3.16 11.82
CA SER A 187 -6.17 -3.13 11.96
C SER A 187 -5.62 -2.04 11.07
N LEU A 188 -4.65 -1.25 11.56
CA LEU A 188 -3.90 -0.35 10.69
C LEU A 188 -3.10 -1.19 9.68
N VAL A 189 -3.50 -1.16 8.42
CA VAL A 189 -2.83 -1.90 7.34
C VAL A 189 -1.92 -0.97 6.55
N HIS A 190 -0.86 -1.53 5.98
CA HIS A 190 -0.03 -0.86 4.97
C HIS A 190 -0.86 -0.52 3.72
N GLY A 191 -1.75 -1.44 3.31
CA GLY A 191 -2.72 -1.22 2.25
C GLY A 191 -2.20 -1.56 0.85
N ASP A 192 -0.88 -1.50 0.60
CA ASP A 192 -0.24 -1.88 -0.67
C ASP A 192 1.01 -2.77 -0.43
N LEU A 193 0.89 -3.83 0.36
CA LEU A 193 2.06 -4.60 0.82
C LEU A 193 2.52 -5.68 -0.17
N TRP A 194 3.38 -5.31 -1.13
CA TRP A 194 3.99 -6.25 -2.08
C TRP A 194 5.53 -6.17 -2.08
N ASN A 195 6.19 -6.99 -2.90
CA ASN A 195 7.66 -7.14 -2.91
C ASN A 195 8.44 -5.84 -3.20
N GLY A 196 7.79 -4.82 -3.78
CA GLY A 196 8.39 -3.51 -4.03
C GLY A 196 8.28 -2.53 -2.86
N ASN A 197 7.41 -2.78 -1.89
CA ASN A 197 7.04 -1.82 -0.84
C ASN A 197 7.62 -2.16 0.54
N TYR A 198 8.67 -2.99 0.58
CA TYR A 198 9.51 -3.14 1.74
C TYR A 198 10.99 -3.09 1.35
N LEU A 199 11.81 -2.66 2.31
CA LEU A 199 13.26 -2.67 2.22
C LEU A 199 13.84 -3.52 3.35
N SER A 200 14.90 -4.26 3.04
CA SER A 200 15.78 -4.82 4.07
C SER A 200 16.87 -3.79 4.35
N CYS A 201 16.80 -3.12 5.51
CA CYS A 201 17.84 -2.18 5.92
C CYS A 201 19.17 -2.93 6.09
N THR A 202 20.30 -2.24 5.93
CA THR A 202 21.63 -2.82 6.17
C THR A 202 21.84 -3.29 7.62
N SER A 203 21.02 -2.82 8.57
CA SER A 203 20.95 -3.37 9.94
C SER A 203 20.25 -4.73 10.05
N GLY A 204 19.56 -5.17 9.00
CA GLY A 204 18.72 -6.36 8.98
C GLY A 204 17.26 -6.12 9.40
N ASP A 205 16.87 -4.87 9.63
CA ASP A 205 15.49 -4.53 10.02
C ASP A 205 14.59 -4.32 8.80
N PRO A 206 13.32 -4.77 8.86
CA PRO A 206 12.32 -4.49 7.84
C PRO A 206 11.87 -3.03 7.90
N VAL A 207 11.78 -2.41 6.72
CA VAL A 207 11.28 -1.04 6.57
C VAL A 207 10.17 -1.04 5.52
N LEU A 208 9.03 -0.44 5.84
CA LEU A 208 7.93 -0.26 4.89
C LEU A 208 8.06 1.08 4.16
N ILE A 209 7.65 1.10 2.89
CA ILE A 209 7.61 2.31 2.05
C ILE A 209 6.33 2.32 1.22
N ASP A 210 5.94 3.52 0.76
CA ASP A 210 4.82 3.73 -0.17
C ASP A 210 3.46 3.18 0.33
N PRO A 211 3.03 3.55 1.55
CA PRO A 211 1.81 2.99 2.12
C PRO A 211 0.53 3.64 1.56
N ALA A 212 -0.55 2.85 1.51
CA ALA A 212 -1.92 3.26 1.20
C ALA A 212 -2.84 2.99 2.41
N VAL A 213 -2.47 3.55 3.56
CA VAL A 213 -2.99 3.13 4.88
C VAL A 213 -4.49 3.31 5.06
N TYR A 214 -5.08 2.43 5.87
CA TYR A 214 -6.40 2.60 6.48
C TYR A 214 -6.55 1.59 7.61
N TYR A 215 -7.59 1.71 8.41
CA TYR A 215 -8.03 0.66 9.33
C TYR A 215 -8.91 -0.33 8.57
N GLY A 216 -8.36 -1.50 8.29
CA GLY A 216 -8.99 -2.57 7.50
C GLY A 216 -8.86 -3.93 8.16
N HIS A 217 -9.30 -4.99 7.48
CA HIS A 217 -9.03 -6.34 7.95
C HIS A 217 -7.57 -6.72 7.66
N ARG A 218 -6.83 -7.16 8.67
CA ARG A 218 -5.38 -7.45 8.57
C ARG A 218 -4.97 -8.46 7.49
N GLU A 219 -5.90 -9.34 7.08
CA GLU A 219 -5.66 -10.28 5.98
C GLU A 219 -5.46 -9.60 4.62
N VAL A 220 -5.80 -8.32 4.43
CA VAL A 220 -5.57 -7.62 3.15
C VAL A 220 -4.08 -7.52 2.81
N ASP A 221 -3.24 -7.18 3.78
CA ASP A 221 -1.79 -7.09 3.59
C ASP A 221 -1.16 -8.47 3.38
N ILE A 222 -1.66 -9.49 4.09
CA ILE A 222 -1.23 -10.88 3.89
C ILE A 222 -1.59 -11.33 2.46
N ALA A 223 -2.81 -11.04 2.01
CA ALA A 223 -3.27 -11.39 0.68
C ALA A 223 -2.47 -10.66 -0.42
N MET A 224 -2.16 -9.38 -0.22
CA MET A 224 -1.32 -8.61 -1.14
C MET A 224 0.10 -9.18 -1.22
N SER A 225 0.69 -9.54 -0.08
CA SER A 225 2.06 -10.10 -0.04
C SER A 225 2.19 -11.41 -0.83
N LEU A 226 1.09 -12.16 -0.98
CA LEU A 226 1.02 -13.42 -1.73
C LEU A 226 0.80 -13.25 -3.24
N LEU A 227 0.36 -12.08 -3.71
CA LEU A 227 -0.14 -11.91 -5.09
C LEU A 227 0.97 -11.91 -6.16
N PHE A 228 2.12 -11.30 -5.87
CA PHE A 228 3.22 -11.13 -6.84
C PHE A 228 4.50 -11.86 -6.41
N GLY A 229 4.39 -13.19 -6.36
CA GLY A 229 5.52 -14.09 -6.08
C GLY A 229 5.71 -14.47 -4.60
N GLY A 230 4.96 -13.84 -3.69
CA GLY A 230 5.03 -14.16 -2.26
C GLY A 230 6.25 -13.56 -1.56
N PHE A 231 6.15 -13.44 -0.24
CA PHE A 231 7.29 -13.25 0.66
C PHE A 231 7.89 -14.60 1.07
N PRO A 232 9.09 -14.64 1.68
CA PRO A 232 9.67 -15.87 2.22
C PRO A 232 8.74 -16.56 3.23
N GLU A 233 8.73 -17.89 3.28
CA GLU A 233 7.86 -18.65 4.20
C GLU A 233 8.02 -18.26 5.67
N SER A 234 9.26 -17.92 6.08
CA SER A 234 9.57 -17.45 7.43
C SER A 234 8.83 -16.17 7.83
N PHE A 235 8.42 -15.34 6.86
CA PHE A 235 7.54 -14.19 7.11
C PHE A 235 6.17 -14.63 7.60
N TYR A 236 5.50 -15.53 6.87
CA TYR A 236 4.17 -15.99 7.27
C TYR A 236 4.21 -16.77 8.59
N HIS A 237 5.27 -17.55 8.83
CA HIS A 237 5.49 -18.20 10.12
C HIS A 237 5.68 -17.18 11.25
N GLY A 238 6.54 -16.18 11.06
CA GLY A 238 6.76 -15.12 12.06
C GLY A 238 5.49 -14.34 12.39
N TYR A 239 4.66 -14.04 11.38
CA TYR A 239 3.37 -13.39 11.57
C TYR A 239 2.40 -14.29 12.34
N HIS A 240 2.22 -15.53 11.88
CA HIS A 240 1.25 -16.47 12.47
C HIS A 240 1.61 -16.87 13.91
N GLU A 241 2.90 -17.02 14.22
CA GLU A 241 3.36 -17.24 15.61
C GLU A 241 3.03 -16.05 16.52
N SER A 242 3.12 -14.82 16.01
CA SER A 242 2.90 -13.60 16.79
C SER A 242 1.43 -13.24 16.95
N TRP A 243 0.65 -13.46 15.90
CA TRP A 243 -0.79 -13.23 15.91
C TRP A 243 -1.48 -14.15 14.89
N PRO A 244 -1.95 -15.33 15.33
CA PRO A 244 -2.57 -16.31 14.45
C PRO A 244 -3.68 -15.72 13.60
N LEU A 245 -3.67 -16.01 12.31
CA LEU A 245 -4.77 -15.69 11.39
C LEU A 245 -5.96 -16.59 11.70
N LEU A 246 -7.17 -16.09 11.45
CA LEU A 246 -8.39 -16.85 11.66
C LEU A 246 -8.44 -18.09 10.76
N ASP A 247 -9.11 -19.13 11.24
CA ASP A 247 -9.30 -20.35 10.45
C ASP A 247 -9.94 -20.02 9.09
N GLY A 248 -9.48 -20.72 8.05
CA GLY A 248 -9.91 -20.49 6.68
C GLY A 248 -9.32 -19.27 5.99
N TRP A 249 -8.37 -18.53 6.58
CA TRP A 249 -7.76 -17.34 5.94
C TRP A 249 -7.20 -17.62 4.54
N ARG A 250 -6.65 -18.81 4.31
CA ARG A 250 -6.14 -19.24 2.99
C ARG A 250 -7.23 -19.26 1.92
N HIS A 251 -8.49 -19.53 2.29
CA HIS A 251 -9.62 -19.46 1.36
C HIS A 251 -10.06 -18.03 1.07
N ARG A 252 -9.77 -17.09 1.98
CA ARG A 252 -10.07 -15.65 1.83
C ARG A 252 -8.99 -14.86 1.11
N VAL A 253 -7.79 -15.42 0.92
CA VAL A 253 -6.68 -14.76 0.17
C VAL A 253 -7.18 -14.24 -1.18
N ASN A 254 -7.81 -15.09 -2.00
CA ASN A 254 -8.30 -14.70 -3.32
C ASN A 254 -9.41 -13.63 -3.23
N VAL A 255 -10.23 -13.68 -2.18
CA VAL A 255 -11.28 -12.66 -1.95
C VAL A 255 -10.63 -11.29 -1.79
N TYR A 256 -9.59 -11.19 -0.96
CA TYR A 256 -8.87 -9.93 -0.77
C TYR A 256 -8.01 -9.50 -1.97
N GLN A 257 -7.42 -10.47 -2.68
CA GLN A 257 -6.63 -10.22 -3.89
C GLN A 257 -7.45 -9.64 -5.05
N LEU A 258 -8.76 -9.89 -5.10
CA LEU A 258 -9.62 -9.32 -6.15
C LEU A 258 -9.54 -7.80 -6.21
N TYR A 259 -9.51 -7.12 -5.05
CA TYR A 259 -9.36 -5.67 -5.00
C TYR A 259 -8.08 -5.21 -5.72
N TYR A 260 -6.95 -5.83 -5.41
CA TYR A 260 -5.66 -5.49 -6.01
C TYR A 260 -5.61 -5.83 -7.50
N LEU A 261 -6.21 -6.94 -7.93
CA LEU A 261 -6.31 -7.28 -9.34
C LEU A 261 -7.16 -6.29 -10.11
N LEU A 262 -8.28 -5.80 -9.55
CA LEU A 262 -9.10 -4.75 -10.16
C LEU A 262 -8.34 -3.42 -10.25
N VAL A 263 -7.57 -3.07 -9.21
CA VAL A 263 -6.64 -1.93 -9.25
C VAL A 263 -5.64 -2.09 -10.41
N HIS A 264 -5.05 -3.29 -10.57
CA HIS A 264 -4.11 -3.55 -11.66
C HIS A 264 -4.77 -3.54 -13.04
N VAL A 265 -6.04 -3.97 -13.17
CA VAL A 265 -6.82 -3.80 -14.40
C VAL A 265 -6.95 -2.31 -14.73
N ASN A 266 -7.29 -1.47 -13.76
CA ASN A 266 -7.46 -0.02 -13.97
C ASN A 266 -6.14 0.69 -14.29
N LEU A 267 -5.02 0.23 -13.75
CA LEU A 267 -3.70 0.84 -13.95
C LEU A 267 -2.98 0.34 -15.21
N PHE A 268 -3.11 -0.95 -15.54
CA PHE A 268 -2.27 -1.64 -16.51
C PHE A 268 -3.07 -2.41 -17.59
N GLY A 269 -4.39 -2.47 -17.46
CA GLY A 269 -5.30 -2.99 -18.49
C GLY A 269 -5.52 -4.50 -18.48
N MET A 270 -5.75 -5.05 -19.68
CA MET A 270 -6.36 -6.37 -19.91
C MET A 270 -5.61 -7.57 -19.31
N GLY A 271 -4.32 -7.44 -18.99
CA GLY A 271 -3.48 -8.55 -18.51
C GLY A 271 -3.95 -9.19 -17.20
N TYR A 272 -4.77 -8.49 -16.41
CA TYR A 272 -5.25 -8.94 -15.10
C TYR A 272 -6.73 -9.36 -15.09
N VAL A 273 -7.44 -9.22 -16.21
CA VAL A 273 -8.88 -9.50 -16.30
C VAL A 273 -9.18 -10.98 -16.09
N SER A 274 -8.40 -11.88 -16.67
CA SER A 274 -8.58 -13.33 -16.51
C SER A 274 -8.48 -13.76 -15.04
N SER A 275 -7.48 -13.26 -14.31
CA SER A 275 -7.32 -13.55 -12.88
C SER A 275 -8.50 -13.04 -12.05
N CYS A 276 -9.07 -11.87 -12.38
CA CYS A 276 -10.29 -11.40 -11.73
C CYS A 276 -11.46 -12.38 -11.97
N LEU A 277 -11.66 -12.80 -13.22
CA LEU A 277 -12.75 -13.70 -13.60
C LEU A 277 -12.61 -15.09 -12.95
N GLU A 278 -11.40 -15.63 -12.86
CA GLU A 278 -11.13 -16.90 -12.17
C GLU A 278 -11.56 -16.85 -10.69
N ILE A 279 -11.27 -15.74 -10.00
CA ILE A 279 -11.72 -15.54 -8.62
C ILE A 279 -13.24 -15.45 -8.57
N LEU A 280 -13.86 -14.64 -9.43
CA LEU A 280 -15.31 -14.48 -9.46
C LEU A 280 -16.06 -15.78 -9.79
N GLN A 281 -15.49 -16.66 -10.60
CA GLN A 281 -16.09 -17.96 -10.97
C GLN A 281 -15.91 -19.04 -9.90
N LYS A 282 -14.82 -18.96 -9.13
CA LYS A 282 -14.55 -19.91 -8.05
C LYS A 282 -15.48 -19.72 -6.85
N HIS A 283 -16.01 -18.51 -6.69
CA HIS A 283 -16.66 -18.05 -5.49
C HIS A 283 -18.17 -17.94 -5.62
#